data_AF-A0A1G7KEU2-F1
#
_entry.id   AF-A0A1G7KEU2-F1
#
_cell.length_a   1.000
_cell.length_b   1.000
_cell.length_c   1.000
_cell.angle_alpha   90.00
_cell.angle_beta   90.00
_cell.angle_gamma   90.00
#
_symmetry.space_group_name_H-M   'P 1'
#
loop_
_entity.id
_entity.type
_entity.pdbx_description
1 polymer ?
#
loop_
_entity_poly.entity_id
_entity_poly.type
_entity_poly.pdbx_seq_one_letter_code
_entity_poly.pdbx_strand_id
1 'polypeptide(L)'
;MEKVLFGLGLLVMVYNVLYGLRLKRAAPGGVIGERSGQMLFFIAFFALAYLGVLLLTWNEPSSLLLLLLSLVLLLGAVFVHLVLRLVDAILASL
;
A
#
# COMPACT_ATOMS: atom_id res chain seq x y z
N MET A 1 15.07 12.45 8.82
CA MET A 1 14.74 11.01 9.04
C MET A 1 13.39 10.64 8.42
N GLU A 2 12.43 11.56 8.40
CA GLU A 2 11.09 11.51 7.80
C GLU A 2 11.11 11.08 6.32
N LYS A 3 12.04 11.63 5.52
CA LYS A 3 12.15 11.28 4.09
C LYS A 3 12.45 9.79 3.88
N VAL A 4 13.26 9.20 4.77
CA VAL A 4 13.55 7.76 4.77
C VAL A 4 12.30 6.98 5.12
N LEU A 5 11.53 7.42 6.13
CA LEU A 5 10.26 6.80 6.51
C LEU A 5 9.21 6.87 5.39
N PHE A 6 9.09 8.01 4.70
CA PHE A 6 8.24 8.14 3.51
C PHE A 6 8.70 7.22 2.39
N GLY A 7 10.01 7.17 2.10
CA GLY A 7 10.56 6.27 1.10
C GLY A 7 10.28 4.80 1.42
N LEU A 8 10.45 4.38 2.68
CA LEU A 8 10.12 3.03 3.13
C LEU A 8 8.62 2.74 3.01
N GLY A 9 7.75 3.65 3.44
CA GLY A 9 6.30 3.49 3.29
C GLY A 9 5.88 3.35 1.83
N LEU A 10 6.47 4.15 0.93
CA LEU A 10 6.24 4.05 -0.51
C LEU A 10 6.72 2.70 -1.07
N LEU A 11 7.93 2.26 -0.70
CA LEU A 11 8.46 0.95 -1.15
C LEU A 11 7.56 -0.21 -0.72
N VAL A 12 7.09 -0.20 0.53
CA VAL A 12 6.14 -1.21 1.03
C VAL A 12 4.83 -1.15 0.25
N MET A 13 4.32 0.05 -0.05
CA MET A 13 3.08 0.19 -0.82
C MET A 13 3.24 -0.30 -2.27
N VAL A 14 4.38 -0.01 -2.92
CA VAL A 14 4.69 -0.55 -4.26
C VAL A 14 4.76 -2.07 -4.21
N TYR A 15 5.41 -2.65 -3.19
CA TYR A 15 5.40 -4.09 -2.98
C TYR A 15 3.98 -4.65 -2.84
N ASN A 16 3.10 -3.95 -2.10
CA ASN A 16 1.69 -4.35 -1.94
C ASN A 16 0.93 -4.31 -3.26
N VAL A 17 1.20 -3.37 -4.17
CA VAL A 17 0.62 -3.37 -5.52
C VAL A 17 1.03 -4.63 -6.29
N LEU A 18 2.32 -4.98 -6.25
CA LEU A 18 2.83 -6.19 -6.91
C LEU A 18 2.25 -7.46 -6.30
N TYR A 19 2.10 -7.50 -4.97
CA TYR A 19 1.50 -8.62 -4.27
C TYR A 19 0.01 -8.76 -4.58
N GLY A 20 -0.74 -7.65 -4.57
CA GLY A 20 -2.15 -7.62 -4.98
C GLY A 20 -2.36 -8.03 -6.45
N LEU A 21 -1.43 -7.69 -7.35
CA LEU A 21 -1.44 -8.17 -8.74
C LEU A 21 -1.29 -9.69 -8.83
N ARG A 22 -0.37 -10.28 -8.04
CA ARG A 22 -0.21 -11.73 -7.97
C ARG A 22 -1.46 -12.40 -7.41
N LEU A 23 -2.04 -11.81 -6.37
CA LEU A 23 -3.25 -12.32 -5.73
C LEU A 23 -4.46 -12.31 -6.66
N LYS A 24 -4.65 -11.21 -7.40
CA LYS A 24 -5.70 -11.11 -8.41
C LYS A 24 -5.58 -12.18 -9.51
N ARG A 25 -4.36 -12.58 -9.87
CA ARG A 25 -4.13 -13.64 -10.87
C ARG A 25 -4.43 -15.04 -10.32
N ALA A 26 -4.27 -15.24 -9.01
CA ALA A 26 -4.57 -16.50 -8.34
C ALA A 26 -6.05 -16.63 -7.94
N ALA A 27 -6.77 -15.51 -7.83
CA ALA A 27 -8.16 -15.50 -7.43
C ALA A 27 -9.08 -16.21 -8.46
N PRO A 28 -10.02 -17.06 -8.02
CA PRO A 28 -11.02 -17.65 -8.90
C PRO A 28 -11.92 -16.57 -9.50
N GLY A 29 -12.44 -16.84 -10.71
CA GLY A 29 -13.36 -15.93 -11.41
C GLY A 29 -14.66 -15.66 -10.65
N GLY A 30 -15.51 -14.79 -11.20
CA GLY A 30 -16.76 -14.36 -10.56
C GLY A 30 -16.55 -13.20 -9.58
N VAL A 31 -17.39 -13.12 -8.54
CA VAL A 31 -17.43 -11.97 -7.62
C VAL A 31 -16.08 -11.74 -6.92
N ILE A 32 -15.36 -12.81 -6.56
CA ILE A 32 -14.05 -12.73 -5.91
C ILE A 32 -13.02 -12.06 -6.82
N GLY A 33 -12.99 -12.41 -8.11
CA GLY A 33 -12.12 -11.79 -9.10
C GLY A 33 -12.42 -10.30 -9.34
N GLU A 34 -13.70 -9.92 -9.43
CA GLU A 34 -14.11 -8.52 -9.60
C GLU A 34 -13.71 -7.66 -8.39
N ARG A 35 -13.98 -8.14 -7.17
CA ARG A 35 -13.60 -7.45 -5.93
C ARG A 35 -12.09 -7.38 -5.76
N SER A 36 -11.35 -8.40 -6.19
CA SER A 36 -9.88 -8.36 -6.25
C SER A 36 -9.36 -7.27 -7.20
N GLY A 37 -10.06 -7.02 -8.31
CA GLY A 37 -9.78 -5.90 -9.21
C GLY A 37 -9.96 -4.54 -8.54
N GLN A 38 -11.08 -4.34 -7.83
CA GLN A 38 -11.34 -3.11 -7.08
C GLN A 38 -10.31 -2.88 -5.97
N MET A 39 -9.99 -3.94 -5.22
CA MET A 39 -8.96 -3.89 -4.18
C MET A 39 -7.60 -3.46 -4.77
N LEU A 40 -7.18 -4.08 -5.87
CA LEU A 40 -5.93 -3.72 -6.54
C LEU A 40 -5.93 -2.25 -7.00
N PHE A 41 -7.05 -1.77 -7.54
CA PHE A 41 -7.18 -0.36 -7.93
C PHE A 41 -6.95 0.58 -6.73
N PHE A 42 -7.57 0.30 -5.58
CA PHE A 42 -7.37 1.11 -4.38
C PHE A 42 -5.92 1.08 -3.89
N ILE A 43 -5.28 -0.08 -3.88
CA ILE A 43 -3.87 -0.19 -3.45
C ILE A 43 -2.96 0.61 -4.39
N ALA A 44 -3.17 0.52 -5.70
CA ALA A 44 -2.42 1.30 -6.69
C ALA A 44 -2.67 2.81 -6.53
N PHE A 45 -3.91 3.21 -6.32
CA PHE A 45 -4.27 4.60 -6.04
C PHE A 45 -3.57 5.13 -4.79
N PHE A 46 -3.54 4.36 -3.70
CA PHE A 46 -2.80 4.72 -2.49
C PHE A 46 -1.29 4.80 -2.74
N ALA A 47 -0.70 3.90 -3.52
CA ALA A 47 0.72 3.98 -3.89
C ALA A 47 1.06 5.29 -4.62
N LEU A 48 0.20 5.71 -5.55
CA LEU A 48 0.35 7.00 -6.25
C LEU A 48 0.18 8.19 -5.28
N ALA A 49 -0.76 8.11 -4.34
CA ALA A 49 -0.91 9.15 -3.32
C ALA A 49 0.34 9.26 -2.43
N TYR A 50 0.97 8.14 -2.05
CA TYR A 50 2.23 8.15 -1.28
C TYR A 50 3.36 8.81 -2.06
N LEU A 51 3.47 8.50 -3.35
CA LEU A 51 4.42 9.16 -4.25
C LEU A 51 4.14 10.67 -4.31
N GLY A 52 2.87 11.06 -4.47
CA GLY A 52 2.44 12.46 -4.46
C GLY A 52 2.85 13.17 -3.17
N VAL A 53 2.59 12.59 -2.00
CA VAL A 53 3.00 13.16 -0.71
C VAL A 53 4.51 13.31 -0.61
N LEU A 54 5.28 12.30 -1.02
CA LEU A 54 6.75 12.36 -1.01
C LEU A 54 7.29 13.50 -1.88
N LEU A 55 6.73 13.68 -3.09
CA LEU A 55 7.14 14.73 -4.01
C LEU A 55 6.76 16.13 -3.48
N LEU A 56 5.55 16.28 -2.95
CA LEU A 56 5.06 17.56 -2.42
C LEU A 56 5.80 18.00 -1.15
N THR A 57 6.26 17.04 -0.34
CA THR A 57 6.97 17.33 0.93
C THR A 57 8.48 17.29 0.80
N TRP A 58 9.03 17.12 -0.42
CA TRP A 58 10.46 16.87 -0.61
C TRP A 58 11.37 18.01 -0.13
N ASN A 59 10.93 19.25 -0.28
CA ASN A 59 11.69 20.45 0.11
C ASN A 59 11.22 21.07 1.44
N GLU A 60 10.21 20.48 2.09
CA GLU A 60 9.72 20.98 3.37
C GLU A 60 10.77 20.75 4.49
N PRO A 61 10.95 21.71 5.40
CA PRO A 61 11.82 21.54 6.55
C PRO A 61 11.25 20.48 7.50
N SER A 62 12.13 19.76 8.19
CA SER A 62 11.73 18.77 9.19
C SER A 62 10.82 19.42 10.25
N SER A 63 9.72 18.73 10.55
CA SER A 63 8.75 19.14 11.56
C SER A 63 8.11 17.91 12.20
N LEU A 64 7.58 18.08 13.40
CA LEU A 64 6.82 17.03 14.08
C LEU A 64 5.64 16.53 13.23
N LEU A 65 4.99 17.43 12.49
CA LEU A 65 3.88 17.09 11.60
C LEU A 65 4.32 16.17 10.45
N LEU A 66 5.46 16.46 9.81
CA LEU A 66 6.01 15.58 8.77
C LEU A 66 6.44 14.22 9.33
N LEU A 67 6.99 14.20 10.54
CA LEU A 67 7.32 12.95 11.22
C LEU A 67 6.07 12.10 11.44
N LEU A 68 5.02 12.68 12.05
CA LEU A 68 3.75 12.01 12.29
C LEU A 68 3.12 11.53 10.97
N LEU A 69 3.12 12.36 9.94
CA LEU A 69 2.62 12.00 8.61
C LEU A 69 3.40 10.80 8.05
N SER A 70 4.73 10.80 8.14
CA SER A 70 5.56 9.69 7.66
C SER A 70 5.31 8.38 8.40
N LEU A 71 5.06 8.44 9.71
CA LEU A 71 4.71 7.27 10.52
C LEU A 71 3.32 6.73 10.16
N VAL A 72 2.34 7.62 9.99
CA VAL A 72 0.98 7.23 9.57
C VAL A 72 1.01 6.55 8.20
N LEU A 73 1.78 7.09 7.25
CA LEU A 73 1.93 6.46 5.95
C LEU A 73 2.66 5.11 6.05
N LEU A 74 3.75 5.02 6.80
CA LEU A 74 4.46 3.74 6.97
C LEU A 74 3.56 2.67 7.59
N LEU A 75 2.86 3.00 8.68
CA LEU A 75 1.93 2.08 9.34
C LEU A 75 0.75 1.71 8.44
N GLY A 76 0.23 2.66 7.66
CA GLY A 76 -0.81 2.40 6.66
C GLY A 76 -0.36 1.40 5.60
N ALA A 77 0.87 1.52 5.08
CA ALA A 77 1.43 0.56 4.14
C ALA A 77 1.60 -0.84 4.73
N VAL A 78 2.05 -0.93 5.99
CA VAL A 78 2.13 -2.20 6.73
C VAL A 78 0.75 -2.80 6.94
N PHE A 79 -0.25 -2.00 7.30
CA PHE A 79 -1.63 -2.46 7.46
C PHE A 79 -2.17 -3.07 6.16
N VAL A 80 -2.00 -2.40 5.02
CA VAL A 80 -2.40 -2.94 3.71
C VAL A 80 -1.71 -4.28 3.43
N HIS A 81 -0.42 -4.40 3.77
CA HIS A 81 0.31 -5.66 3.61
C HIS A 81 -0.32 -6.80 4.42
N LEU A 82 -0.65 -6.54 5.69
CA LEU A 82 -1.30 -7.53 6.56
C LEU A 82 -2.67 -7.94 6.02
N VAL A 83 -3.46 -6.98 5.52
CA VAL A 83 -4.76 -7.27 4.90
C VAL A 83 -4.59 -8.15 3.67
N LEU A 84 -3.64 -7.83 2.79
CA LEU A 84 -3.36 -8.68 1.62
C LEU A 84 -2.97 -10.10 2.01
N ARG A 85 -2.14 -10.26 3.05
CA ARG A 85 -1.78 -11.57 3.60
C ARG A 85 -2.99 -12.32 4.13
N LEU A 86 -3.91 -11.63 4.79
CA LEU A 86 -5.15 -12.24 5.27
C LEU A 86 -6.00 -12.72 4.10
N VAL A 87 -6.15 -11.91 3.04
CA VAL A 87 -6.88 -12.31 1.83
C VAL A 87 -6.22 -13.51 1.16
N ASP A 88 -4.89 -13.55 1.08
CA ASP A 88 -4.14 -14.70 0.55
C ASP A 88 -4.38 -15.98 1.35
N ALA A 89 -4.35 -15.90 2.68
CA ALA A 89 -4.67 -17.02 3.54
C ALA A 89 -6.11 -17.52 3.35
N ILE A 90 -7.07 -16.61 3.16
CA ILE A 90 -8.46 -16.97 2.86
C ILE A 90 -8.55 -17.67 1.50
N LEU A 91 -7.92 -17.12 0.46
CA LEU A 91 -7.93 -17.71 -0.88
C LEU A 91 -7.27 -19.10 -0.92
N ALA A 92 -6.19 -19.31 -0.16
CA ALA A 92 -5.53 -20.60 -0.05
C ALA A 92 -6.35 -21.66 0.71
N SER A 93 -7.38 -21.24 1.44
CA SER A 93 -8.28 -22.13 2.21
C SER A 93 -9.57 -22.51 1.46
N LEU A 94 -9.81 -21.91 0.28
CA LEU A 94 -10.93 -22.22 -0.62
C LEU A 94 -10.56 -23.32 -1.60
#